data_AF-A0A6I9MTE7-F1
#
_entry.id   AF-A0A6I9MTE7-F1
#
_cell.length_a   1.000
_cell.length_b   1.000
_cell.length_c   1.000
_cell.angle_alpha   90.00
_cell.angle_beta   90.00
_cell.angle_gamma   90.00
#
_symmetry.space_group_name_H-M   'P 1'
#
loop_
_entity.id
_entity.type
_entity.pdbx_description
1 polymer ?
#
loop_
_entity_poly.entity_id
_entity_poly.type
_entity_poly.pdbx_seq_one_letter_code
_entity_poly.pdbx_strand_id
1 'polypeptide(L)'
;MSSSKVLELICTRESGAVFEAGGLNCVLTFIRDSGHLVHKDTLHSAMSVVSRLCSKMEPQDSSLETCVESLSSLLKHEDHQVSDGALRCFASLADRFTRRGVDPAPLAKHGLTVELLSRMAAAGGSVTGPASSCKPGRTSTGSAPLAPDAKLSNQVSTIVSLLSTLCRGSPLVTHDLLRSALPDSMESALGGDERCVLDTMRLVDLLLVLLFEGRKALPKSTAGSTSRIPGLRRLDSSGERSHRQLIDCIRSKDTDALIDAIDTGGKKTDRGYG
;
A
#
# COMPACT_ATOMS: atom_id res chain seq x y z
N MET A 1 -27.71 5.78 -18.50
CA MET A 1 -26.48 5.22 -17.90
C MET A 1 -25.30 5.75 -18.71
N SER A 2 -24.42 6.54 -18.11
CA SER A 2 -23.21 7.03 -18.79
C SER A 2 -22.31 5.87 -19.19
N SER A 3 -21.65 5.92 -20.35
CA SER A 3 -20.83 4.83 -20.90
C SER A 3 -19.77 4.32 -19.92
N SER A 4 -19.20 5.19 -19.06
CA SER A 4 -18.23 4.79 -18.03
C SER A 4 -18.81 3.86 -16.96
N LYS A 5 -20.11 3.98 -16.64
CA LYS A 5 -20.78 3.14 -15.63
C LYS A 5 -21.09 1.75 -16.19
N VAL A 6 -21.34 1.66 -17.50
CA VAL A 6 -21.44 0.38 -18.23
C VAL A 6 -20.07 -0.31 -18.23
N LEU A 7 -19.00 0.42 -18.54
CA LEU A 7 -17.64 -0.13 -18.52
C LEU A 7 -17.22 -0.58 -17.11
N GLU A 8 -17.58 0.17 -16.07
CA GLU A 8 -17.37 -0.23 -14.67
C GLU A 8 -18.07 -1.56 -14.36
N LEU A 9 -19.33 -1.72 -14.79
CA LEU A 9 -20.07 -2.96 -14.62
C LEU A 9 -19.43 -4.12 -15.41
N ILE A 10 -18.99 -3.90 -16.65
CA ILE A 10 -18.30 -4.93 -17.44
C ILE A 10 -16.98 -5.34 -16.77
N CYS A 11 -16.21 -4.39 -16.26
CA CYS A 11 -14.96 -4.66 -15.54
C CYS A 11 -15.18 -5.43 -14.22
N THR A 12 -16.38 -5.42 -13.64
CA THR A 12 -16.69 -6.28 -12.50
C THR A 12 -16.78 -7.76 -12.88
N ARG A 13 -17.16 -8.07 -14.12
CA ARG A 13 -17.39 -9.43 -14.60
C ARG A 13 -16.24 -9.98 -15.42
N GLU A 14 -15.67 -9.17 -16.31
CA GLU A 14 -14.72 -9.62 -17.34
C GLU A 14 -13.53 -8.66 -17.51
N SER A 15 -12.93 -8.23 -16.38
CA SER A 15 -11.76 -7.33 -16.40
C SER A 15 -10.59 -7.80 -17.27
N GLY A 16 -10.40 -9.11 -17.44
CA GLY A 16 -9.37 -9.66 -18.34
C GLY A 16 -9.63 -9.33 -19.81
N ALA A 17 -10.83 -9.61 -20.31
CA ALA A 17 -11.19 -9.33 -21.70
C ALA A 17 -11.13 -7.82 -22.02
N VAL A 18 -11.54 -6.97 -21.07
CA VAL A 18 -11.43 -5.51 -21.23
C VAL A 18 -9.97 -5.06 -21.27
N PHE A 19 -9.09 -5.67 -20.48
CA PHE A 19 -7.66 -5.37 -20.50
C PHE A 19 -7.03 -5.77 -21.84
N GLU A 20 -7.27 -7.00 -22.31
CA GLU A 20 -6.76 -7.50 -23.60
C GLU A 20 -7.26 -6.67 -24.80
N ALA A 21 -8.48 -6.12 -24.70
CA ALA A 21 -9.02 -5.21 -25.70
C ALA A 21 -8.42 -3.78 -25.66
N GLY A 22 -7.39 -3.53 -24.85
CA GLY A 22 -6.75 -2.22 -24.70
C GLY A 22 -7.55 -1.22 -23.85
N GLY A 23 -8.55 -1.69 -23.10
CA GLY A 23 -9.46 -0.83 -22.34
C GLY A 23 -8.76 0.05 -21.31
N LEU A 24 -7.63 -0.39 -20.75
CA LEU A 24 -6.87 0.42 -19.79
C LEU A 24 -6.36 1.72 -20.42
N ASN A 25 -5.73 1.64 -21.59
CA ASN A 25 -5.21 2.83 -22.27
C ASN A 25 -6.35 3.77 -22.69
N CYS A 26 -7.46 3.21 -23.20
CA CYS A 26 -8.65 3.97 -23.56
C CYS A 26 -9.20 4.77 -22.37
N VAL A 27 -9.30 4.15 -21.18
CA VAL A 27 -9.82 4.82 -19.99
C VAL A 27 -8.83 5.83 -19.43
N LEU A 28 -7.53 5.54 -19.42
CA LEU A 28 -6.49 6.50 -19.02
C LEU A 28 -6.51 7.76 -19.90
N THR A 29 -6.58 7.57 -21.22
CA THR A 29 -6.72 8.66 -22.20
C THR A 29 -8.01 9.44 -21.98
N PHE A 30 -9.14 8.77 -21.72
CA PHE A 30 -10.40 9.43 -21.40
C PHE A 30 -10.30 10.33 -20.15
N ILE A 31 -9.70 9.83 -19.05
CA ILE A 31 -9.52 10.62 -17.82
C ILE A 31 -8.64 11.84 -18.11
N ARG A 32 -7.54 11.67 -18.85
CA ARG A 32 -6.60 12.75 -19.15
C ARG A 32 -7.21 13.82 -20.07
N ASP A 33 -7.82 13.39 -21.17
CA ASP A 33 -8.20 14.30 -22.26
C ASP A 33 -9.62 14.85 -22.09
N SER A 34 -10.51 14.08 -21.44
CA SER A 34 -11.93 14.42 -21.29
C SER A 34 -12.41 14.47 -19.83
N GLY A 35 -11.55 14.17 -18.85
CA GLY A 35 -11.94 14.10 -17.43
C GLY A 35 -12.48 15.41 -16.88
N HIS A 36 -12.01 16.54 -17.39
CA HIS A 36 -12.47 17.88 -17.00
C HIS A 36 -13.85 18.25 -17.57
N LEU A 37 -14.32 17.53 -18.60
CA LEU A 37 -15.61 17.77 -19.26
C LEU A 37 -16.75 16.92 -18.68
N VAL A 38 -16.44 16.01 -17.76
CA VAL A 38 -17.41 15.07 -17.21
C VAL A 38 -17.63 15.29 -15.72
N HIS A 39 -18.77 14.81 -15.22
CA HIS A 39 -19.07 14.87 -13.79
C HIS A 39 -18.06 14.06 -12.98
N LYS A 40 -17.74 14.52 -11.77
CA LYS A 40 -16.79 13.86 -10.86
C LYS A 40 -17.12 12.38 -10.62
N ASP A 41 -18.39 12.02 -10.43
CA ASP A 41 -18.78 10.62 -10.27
C ASP A 41 -18.39 9.74 -11.48
N THR A 42 -18.46 10.30 -12.70
CA THR A 42 -18.07 9.58 -13.92
C THR A 42 -16.56 9.42 -13.99
N LEU A 43 -15.83 10.46 -13.58
CA LEU A 43 -14.38 10.45 -13.47
C LEU A 43 -13.91 9.41 -12.42
N HIS A 44 -14.56 9.36 -11.26
CA HIS A 44 -14.27 8.41 -10.19
C HIS A 44 -14.61 6.96 -10.58
N SER A 45 -15.72 6.74 -11.27
CA SER A 45 -16.05 5.45 -11.89
C SER A 45 -14.98 5.02 -12.92
N ALA A 46 -14.49 5.94 -13.74
CA ALA A 46 -13.41 5.66 -14.68
C ALA A 46 -12.11 5.29 -13.94
N MET A 47 -11.77 5.98 -12.86
CA MET A 47 -10.59 5.66 -12.04
C MET A 47 -10.72 4.30 -11.31
N SER A 48 -11.94 3.93 -10.89
CA SER A 48 -12.26 2.60 -10.37
C SER A 48 -12.00 1.51 -11.41
N VAL A 49 -12.33 1.76 -12.69
CA VAL A 49 -11.98 0.87 -13.80
C VAL A 49 -10.47 0.78 -13.99
N VAL A 50 -9.74 1.90 -14.04
CA VAL A 50 -8.27 1.91 -14.14
C VAL A 50 -7.64 1.06 -13.03
N SER A 51 -8.07 1.24 -11.79
CA SER A 51 -7.56 0.49 -10.63
C SER A 51 -7.71 -1.03 -10.81
N ARG A 52 -8.85 -1.47 -11.35
CA ARG A 52 -9.09 -2.90 -11.62
C ARG A 52 -8.24 -3.40 -12.79
N LEU A 53 -8.11 -2.63 -13.86
CA LEU A 53 -7.35 -3.04 -15.04
C LEU A 53 -5.83 -3.02 -14.79
N CYS A 54 -5.32 -2.07 -14.01
CA CYS A 54 -3.92 -2.06 -13.55
C CYS A 54 -3.57 -3.32 -12.75
N SER A 55 -4.55 -3.93 -12.07
CA SER A 55 -4.33 -5.21 -11.37
C SER A 55 -4.10 -6.39 -12.32
N LYS A 56 -4.29 -6.24 -13.64
CA LYS A 56 -4.05 -7.27 -14.67
C LYS A 56 -2.73 -7.09 -15.41
N MET A 57 -2.22 -5.86 -15.46
CA MET A 57 -0.94 -5.52 -16.09
C MET A 57 0.19 -6.40 -15.58
N GLU A 58 1.06 -6.91 -16.45
CA GLU A 58 2.29 -7.63 -16.11
C GLU A 58 3.54 -6.79 -16.44
N PRO A 59 4.69 -7.04 -15.78
CA PRO A 59 5.95 -6.29 -16.02
C PRO A 59 6.47 -6.32 -17.47
N GLN A 60 6.00 -7.25 -18.27
CA GLN A 60 6.45 -7.54 -19.63
C GLN A 60 5.44 -7.14 -20.70
N ASP A 61 4.32 -6.53 -20.30
CA ASP A 61 3.33 -6.00 -21.22
C ASP A 61 3.88 -4.80 -21.98
N SER A 62 3.67 -4.76 -23.31
CA SER A 62 4.14 -3.66 -24.16
C SER A 62 3.53 -2.31 -23.80
N SER A 63 2.31 -2.31 -23.24
CA SER A 63 1.59 -1.11 -22.81
C SER A 63 2.04 -0.55 -21.45
N LEU A 64 2.97 -1.21 -20.75
CA LEU A 64 3.37 -0.82 -19.40
C LEU A 64 3.93 0.62 -19.37
N GLU A 65 4.81 0.97 -20.31
CA GLU A 65 5.46 2.30 -20.32
C GLU A 65 4.43 3.42 -20.47
N THR A 66 3.51 3.31 -21.44
CA THR A 66 2.41 4.27 -21.63
C THR A 66 1.48 4.34 -20.42
N CYS A 67 1.24 3.20 -19.75
CA CYS A 67 0.44 3.15 -18.53
C CYS A 67 1.13 3.91 -17.38
N VAL A 68 2.42 3.66 -17.15
CA VAL A 68 3.23 4.33 -16.12
C VAL A 68 3.26 5.83 -16.37
N GLU A 69 3.49 6.27 -17.61
CA GLU A 69 3.48 7.67 -17.99
C GLU A 69 2.12 8.33 -17.69
N SER A 70 1.03 7.68 -18.10
CA SER A 70 -0.32 8.18 -17.87
C SER A 70 -0.65 8.25 -16.37
N LEU A 71 -0.32 7.22 -15.60
CA LEU A 71 -0.49 7.20 -14.14
C LEU A 71 0.34 8.28 -13.45
N SER A 72 1.57 8.54 -13.91
CA SER A 72 2.40 9.64 -13.40
C SER A 72 1.75 11.01 -13.65
N SER A 73 1.13 11.22 -14.82
CA SER A 73 0.34 12.43 -15.07
C SER A 73 -0.88 12.51 -14.15
N LEU A 74 -1.55 11.38 -13.90
CA LEU A 74 -2.73 11.32 -13.03
C LEU A 74 -2.41 11.51 -11.55
N LEU A 75 -1.19 11.25 -11.11
CA LEU A 75 -0.76 11.68 -9.78
C LEU A 75 -0.97 13.18 -9.65
N LYS A 76 -0.52 13.99 -10.61
CA LYS A 76 -0.64 15.46 -10.55
C LYS A 76 -2.06 16.01 -10.80
N HIS A 77 -3.07 15.16 -10.80
CA HIS A 77 -4.45 15.56 -11.06
C HIS A 77 -5.05 16.34 -9.88
N GLU A 78 -5.75 17.43 -10.18
CA GLU A 78 -6.41 18.32 -9.20
C GLU A 78 -7.42 17.60 -8.30
N ASP A 79 -8.15 16.63 -8.84
CA ASP A 79 -9.06 15.80 -8.05
C ASP A 79 -8.30 14.74 -7.24
N HIS A 80 -8.29 14.91 -5.92
CA HIS A 80 -7.62 14.01 -4.97
C HIS A 80 -8.01 12.53 -5.10
N GLN A 81 -9.25 12.20 -5.46
CA GLN A 81 -9.63 10.79 -5.59
C GLN A 81 -8.99 10.14 -6.82
N VAL A 82 -8.77 10.91 -7.88
CA VAL A 82 -8.06 10.44 -9.09
C VAL A 82 -6.58 10.23 -8.77
N SER A 83 -5.94 11.21 -8.12
CA SER A 83 -4.52 11.11 -7.78
C SER A 83 -4.24 10.02 -6.72
N ASP A 84 -5.10 9.86 -5.71
CA ASP A 84 -5.05 8.73 -4.77
C ASP A 84 -5.31 7.38 -5.48
N GLY A 85 -6.18 7.37 -6.48
CA GLY A 85 -6.38 6.21 -7.35
C GLY A 85 -5.10 5.82 -8.08
N ALA A 86 -4.42 6.79 -8.68
CA ALA A 86 -3.17 6.56 -9.40
C ALA A 86 -2.06 6.05 -8.46
N LEU A 87 -1.95 6.61 -7.25
CA LEU A 87 -1.04 6.14 -6.22
C LEU A 87 -1.29 4.67 -5.85
N ARG A 88 -2.56 4.28 -5.68
CA ARG A 88 -2.92 2.87 -5.41
C ARG A 88 -2.65 1.94 -6.60
N CYS A 89 -2.76 2.44 -7.83
CA CYS A 89 -2.35 1.70 -9.02
C CYS A 89 -0.84 1.43 -9.00
N PHE A 90 -0.02 2.44 -8.69
CA PHE A 90 1.43 2.25 -8.55
C PHE A 90 1.79 1.26 -7.45
N ALA A 91 1.14 1.32 -6.28
CA ALA A 91 1.32 0.32 -5.22
C ALA A 91 1.03 -1.10 -5.73
N SER A 92 -0.08 -1.28 -6.44
CA SER A 92 -0.47 -2.58 -7.01
C SER A 92 0.52 -3.09 -8.06
N LEU A 93 1.05 -2.20 -8.90
CA LEU A 93 2.07 -2.53 -9.90
C LEU A 93 3.40 -2.91 -9.20
N ALA A 94 3.86 -2.12 -8.23
CA ALA A 94 5.11 -2.40 -7.52
C ALA A 94 5.06 -3.74 -6.77
N ASP A 95 3.93 -4.06 -6.15
CA ASP A 95 3.69 -5.37 -5.52
C ASP A 95 3.80 -6.52 -6.53
N ARG A 96 3.29 -6.31 -7.75
CA ARG A 96 3.37 -7.30 -8.81
C ARG A 96 4.80 -7.52 -9.29
N PHE A 97 5.57 -6.45 -9.52
CA PHE A 97 7.00 -6.55 -9.82
C PHE A 97 7.73 -7.35 -8.73
N THR A 98 7.43 -7.07 -7.47
CA THR A 98 7.98 -7.78 -6.32
C THR A 98 7.63 -9.27 -6.34
N ARG A 99 6.36 -9.64 -6.58
CA ARG A 99 5.92 -11.05 -6.66
C ARG A 99 6.55 -11.81 -7.82
N ARG A 100 6.83 -11.11 -8.93
CA ARG A 100 7.51 -11.70 -10.10
C ARG A 100 9.04 -11.71 -9.95
N GLY A 101 9.59 -11.10 -8.91
CA GLY A 101 11.04 -10.95 -8.74
C GLY A 101 11.68 -10.10 -9.82
N VAL A 102 10.92 -9.19 -10.43
CA VAL A 102 11.38 -8.29 -11.50
C VAL A 102 11.71 -6.92 -10.90
N ASP A 103 12.78 -6.29 -11.38
CA ASP A 103 13.19 -4.95 -10.93
C ASP A 103 12.09 -3.90 -11.25
N PRO A 104 11.54 -3.20 -10.24
CA PRO A 104 10.50 -2.18 -10.43
C PRO A 104 11.02 -0.83 -10.95
N ALA A 105 12.30 -0.70 -11.31
CA ALA A 105 12.87 0.51 -11.91
C ALA A 105 12.01 1.16 -13.02
N PRO A 106 11.35 0.41 -13.95
CA PRO A 106 10.51 1.01 -14.97
C PRO A 106 9.37 1.88 -14.42
N LEU A 107 8.85 1.57 -13.23
CA LEU A 107 7.78 2.35 -12.59
C LEU A 107 8.26 3.76 -12.18
N ALA A 108 9.56 3.94 -11.95
CA ALA A 108 10.13 5.20 -11.49
C ALA A 108 10.50 6.18 -12.63
N LYS A 109 10.48 5.73 -13.89
CA LYS A 109 10.96 6.50 -15.07
C LYS A 109 10.33 7.88 -15.22
N HIS A 110 9.02 8.01 -14.95
CA HIS A 110 8.26 9.23 -15.21
C HIS A 110 8.09 10.08 -13.95
N GLY A 111 9.17 10.23 -13.16
CA GLY A 111 9.20 11.13 -12.00
C GLY A 111 8.37 10.68 -10.79
N LEU A 112 7.99 9.40 -10.71
CA LEU A 112 7.21 8.85 -9.60
C LEU A 112 7.85 9.16 -8.25
N THR A 113 9.15 8.89 -8.11
CA THR A 113 9.88 9.09 -6.86
C THR A 113 9.84 10.54 -6.39
N VAL A 114 10.00 11.49 -7.31
CA VAL A 114 9.96 12.94 -7.02
C VAL A 114 8.56 13.35 -6.54
N GLU A 115 7.52 12.86 -7.20
CA GLU A 115 6.13 13.14 -6.84
C GLU A 115 5.75 12.54 -5.47
N LEU A 116 6.20 11.31 -5.18
CA LEU A 116 5.99 10.67 -3.89
C LEU A 116 6.63 11.47 -2.75
N LEU A 117 7.86 11.95 -2.94
CA LEU A 117 8.56 12.78 -1.97
C LEU A 117 7.87 14.13 -1.76
N SER A 118 7.47 14.80 -2.84
CA SER A 118 6.75 16.06 -2.76
C SER A 118 5.44 15.94 -1.96
N ARG A 119 4.68 14.87 -2.17
CA ARG A 119 3.45 14.59 -1.41
C ARG A 119 3.72 14.28 0.05
N MET A 120 4.76 13.49 0.32
CA MET A 120 5.17 13.16 1.68
C MET A 120 5.58 14.42 2.45
N ALA A 121 6.31 15.33 1.82
CA ALA A 121 6.67 16.62 2.40
C ALA A 121 5.43 17.49 2.69
N ALA A 122 4.49 17.56 1.74
CA ALA A 122 3.26 18.33 1.88
C ALA A 122 2.37 17.85 3.04
N ALA A 123 2.37 16.54 3.34
CA ALA A 123 1.58 15.97 4.43
C ALA A 123 2.12 16.36 5.83
N GLY A 124 3.43 16.60 5.94
CA GLY A 124 4.10 16.98 7.18
C GLY A 124 3.87 18.44 7.64
N GLY A 125 3.53 19.33 6.70
CA GLY A 125 3.33 20.76 6.97
C GLY A 125 1.96 21.15 7.56
N SER A 126 1.03 20.21 7.71
CA SER A 126 -0.36 20.51 8.10
C SER A 126 -0.59 20.72 9.62
N VAL A 127 0.47 20.73 10.44
CA VAL A 127 0.34 20.71 11.92
C VAL A 127 0.50 22.08 12.59
N THR A 128 0.81 23.17 11.88
CA THR A 128 0.91 24.50 12.51
C THR A 128 -0.40 25.29 12.48
N GLY A 129 -1.36 24.90 13.33
CA GLY A 129 -2.46 25.76 13.78
C GLY A 129 -2.22 26.19 15.24
N PRO A 130 -2.35 27.49 15.61
CA PRO A 130 -2.06 27.93 16.97
C PRO A 130 -3.04 27.31 17.96
N ALA A 131 -2.51 26.84 19.10
CA ALA A 131 -3.29 26.38 20.24
C ALA A 131 -4.26 27.47 20.70
N SER A 132 -5.53 27.36 20.30
CA SER A 132 -6.60 28.24 20.77
C SER A 132 -7.34 27.54 21.91
N SER A 133 -7.22 28.13 23.09
CA SER A 133 -7.94 27.81 24.31
C SER A 133 -9.46 27.82 24.11
N CYS A 134 -10.14 26.70 24.37
CA CYS A 134 -11.60 26.64 24.45
C CYS A 134 -12.04 25.65 25.55
N LYS A 135 -12.96 26.12 26.40
CA LYS A 135 -13.52 25.54 27.64
C LYS A 135 -14.26 24.19 27.47
N PRO A 136 -14.55 23.44 28.57
CA PRO A 136 -15.33 22.20 28.51
C PRO A 136 -16.83 22.48 28.40
N GLY A 137 -17.49 21.88 27.41
CA GLY A 137 -18.94 21.94 27.19
C GLY A 137 -19.46 20.62 26.60
N ARG A 138 -20.62 20.18 27.10
CA ARG A 138 -21.16 18.80 27.04
C ARG A 138 -21.76 18.37 25.69
N THR A 139 -21.61 17.08 25.42
CA THR A 139 -22.49 16.09 24.72
C THR A 139 -23.41 16.53 23.57
N SER A 140 -23.21 15.93 22.39
CA SER A 140 -24.29 15.34 21.58
C SER A 140 -23.74 14.33 20.56
N THR A 141 -24.44 13.20 20.45
CA THR A 141 -24.18 12.05 19.56
C THR A 141 -24.62 12.35 18.13
N GLY A 142 -23.70 12.19 17.17
CA GLY A 142 -24.00 12.21 15.73
C GLY A 142 -22.73 12.12 14.90
N SER A 143 -22.46 10.94 14.34
CA SER A 143 -21.45 10.61 13.30
C SER A 143 -20.41 11.70 12.96
N ALA A 144 -19.23 11.60 13.57
CA ALA A 144 -18.09 12.44 13.22
C ALA A 144 -17.61 12.15 11.78
N PRO A 145 -17.32 13.17 10.96
CA PRO A 145 -16.50 12.97 9.77
C PRO A 145 -15.09 12.55 10.25
N LEU A 146 -14.54 11.49 9.67
CA LEU A 146 -13.14 11.12 9.85
C LEU A 146 -12.29 12.39 9.58
N ALA A 147 -11.54 12.83 10.60
CA ALA A 147 -10.77 14.08 10.54
C ALA A 147 -9.87 14.12 9.29
N PRO A 148 -9.70 15.29 8.65
CA PRO A 148 -8.86 15.45 7.46
C PRO A 148 -7.44 14.90 7.64
N ASP A 149 -6.91 14.95 8.87
CA ASP A 149 -5.59 14.44 9.25
C ASP A 149 -5.44 12.91 9.06
N ALA A 150 -6.50 12.13 9.33
CA ALA A 150 -6.46 10.68 9.18
C ALA A 150 -6.32 10.25 7.72
N LYS A 151 -6.86 11.05 6.78
CA LYS A 151 -6.79 10.75 5.35
C LYS A 151 -5.39 11.05 4.79
N LEU A 152 -4.76 12.13 5.24
CA LEU A 152 -3.38 12.47 4.90
C LEU A 152 -2.39 11.46 5.47
N SER A 153 -2.56 11.06 6.74
CA SER A 153 -1.76 10.02 7.38
C SER A 153 -1.79 8.70 6.62
N ASN A 154 -2.98 8.24 6.20
CA ASN A 154 -3.13 7.05 5.36
C ASN A 154 -2.45 7.18 3.99
N GLN A 155 -2.44 8.38 3.41
CA GLN A 155 -1.74 8.64 2.15
C GLN A 155 -0.22 8.54 2.34
N VAL A 156 0.33 9.11 3.42
CA VAL A 156 1.76 8.98 3.74
C VAL A 156 2.14 7.53 3.96
N SER A 157 1.35 6.75 4.71
CA SER A 157 1.58 5.31 4.89
C SER A 157 1.65 4.58 3.54
N THR A 158 0.80 4.96 2.58
CA THR A 158 0.81 4.38 1.22
C THR A 158 2.06 4.78 0.44
N ILE A 159 2.45 6.06 0.50
CA ILE A 159 3.67 6.58 -0.13
C ILE A 159 4.91 5.87 0.41
N VAL A 160 5.04 5.81 1.74
CA VAL A 160 6.16 5.16 2.44
C VAL A 160 6.22 3.67 2.09
N SER A 161 5.07 2.98 2.05
CA SER A 161 5.01 1.57 1.67
C SER A 161 5.46 1.37 0.23
N LEU A 162 5.02 2.21 -0.70
CA LEU A 162 5.43 2.16 -2.10
C LEU A 162 6.93 2.44 -2.26
N LEU A 163 7.47 3.49 -1.63
CA LEU A 163 8.90 3.79 -1.62
C LEU A 163 9.72 2.63 -1.05
N SER A 164 9.23 2.01 0.03
CA SER A 164 9.86 0.83 0.63
C SER A 164 9.88 -0.36 -0.34
N THR A 165 8.77 -0.64 -1.03
CA THR A 165 8.67 -1.71 -2.03
C THR A 165 9.63 -1.46 -3.20
N LEU A 166 9.64 -0.24 -3.75
CA LEU A 166 10.53 0.15 -4.85
C LEU A 166 12.01 0.03 -4.44
N CYS A 167 12.36 0.52 -3.24
CA CYS A 167 13.74 0.44 -2.74
C CYS A 167 14.19 -0.99 -2.50
N ARG A 168 13.33 -1.86 -1.96
CA ARG A 168 13.67 -3.29 -1.79
C ARG A 168 13.86 -3.99 -3.13
N GLY A 169 13.05 -3.63 -4.14
CA GLY A 169 13.09 -4.25 -5.47
C GLY A 169 14.22 -3.77 -6.36
N SER A 170 14.66 -2.50 -6.26
CA SER A 170 15.56 -1.88 -7.25
C SER A 170 16.76 -1.14 -6.66
N PRO A 171 18.02 -1.50 -7.00
CA PRO A 171 19.22 -0.75 -6.61
C PRO A 171 19.25 0.64 -7.22
N LEU A 172 18.80 0.79 -8.47
CA LEU A 172 18.76 2.07 -9.16
C LEU A 172 17.78 3.03 -8.47
N VAL A 173 16.57 2.57 -8.14
CA VAL A 173 15.60 3.43 -7.45
C VAL A 173 16.12 3.88 -6.08
N THR A 174 16.76 2.99 -5.30
CA THR A 174 17.36 3.40 -4.02
C THR A 174 18.49 4.41 -4.21
N HIS A 175 19.36 4.18 -5.19
CA HIS A 175 20.44 5.11 -5.50
C HIS A 175 19.92 6.52 -5.84
N ASP A 176 18.90 6.59 -6.69
CA ASP A 176 18.32 7.86 -7.14
C ASP A 176 17.53 8.53 -6.03
N LEU A 177 16.82 7.75 -5.21
CA LEU A 177 16.10 8.26 -4.04
C LEU A 177 17.06 8.91 -3.03
N LEU A 178 18.19 8.28 -2.73
CA LEU A 178 19.18 8.82 -1.79
C LEU A 178 19.86 10.12 -2.29
N ARG A 179 19.79 10.39 -3.59
CA ARG A 179 20.30 11.63 -4.21
C ARG A 179 19.23 12.69 -4.47
N SER A 180 17.99 12.42 -4.06
CA SER A 180 16.86 13.33 -4.21
C SER A 180 16.61 14.15 -2.93
N ALA A 181 15.54 14.95 -2.91
CA ALA A 181 15.07 15.72 -1.74
C ALA A 181 14.43 14.84 -0.65
N LEU A 182 14.89 13.59 -0.51
CA LEU A 182 14.42 12.64 0.49
C LEU A 182 14.58 13.19 1.93
N PRO A 183 15.74 13.75 2.34
CA PRO A 183 15.92 14.25 3.71
C PRO A 183 14.89 15.32 4.08
N ASP A 184 14.69 16.33 3.23
CA ASP A 184 13.74 17.42 3.44
C ASP A 184 12.29 16.90 3.56
N SER A 185 11.95 15.91 2.73
CA SER A 185 10.62 15.30 2.73
C SER A 185 10.38 14.48 4.01
N MET A 186 11.42 13.81 4.52
CA MET A 186 11.35 13.04 5.75
C MET A 186 11.29 13.94 6.99
N GLU A 187 12.11 15.00 7.03
CA GLU A 187 12.06 15.99 8.10
C GLU A 187 10.66 16.62 8.20
N SER A 188 10.08 16.98 7.05
CA SER A 188 8.70 17.47 7.00
C SER A 188 7.72 16.42 7.54
N ALA A 189 7.78 15.17 7.05
CA ALA A 189 6.87 14.10 7.49
C ALA A 189 6.96 13.77 8.98
N LEU A 190 8.13 13.97 9.61
CA LEU A 190 8.29 13.80 11.06
C LEU A 190 7.55 14.87 11.88
N GLY A 191 7.13 15.97 11.26
CA GLY A 191 6.22 16.96 11.86
C GLY A 191 4.74 16.54 11.87
N GLY A 192 4.40 15.39 11.28
CA GLY A 192 3.05 14.84 11.20
C GLY A 192 2.56 14.15 12.47
N ASP A 193 1.52 13.31 12.32
CA ASP A 193 0.98 12.50 13.42
C ASP A 193 1.89 11.30 13.78
N GLU A 194 1.61 10.64 14.90
CA GLU A 194 2.38 9.49 15.39
C GLU A 194 2.53 8.40 14.33
N ARG A 195 1.48 8.17 13.53
CA ARG A 195 1.48 7.16 12.48
C ARG A 195 2.45 7.51 11.35
N CYS A 196 2.42 8.75 10.87
CA CYS A 196 3.31 9.29 9.86
C CYS A 196 4.78 9.20 10.32
N VAL A 197 5.05 9.53 11.58
CA VAL A 197 6.39 9.40 12.19
C VAL A 197 6.85 7.95 12.18
N LEU A 198 6.04 7.01 12.66
CA LEU A 198 6.40 5.59 12.71
C LEU A 198 6.64 4.98 11.33
N ASP A 199 5.82 5.33 10.34
CA ASP A 199 6.01 4.85 8.98
C ASP A 199 7.28 5.47 8.35
N THR A 200 7.54 6.77 8.55
CA THR A 200 8.78 7.42 8.09
C THR A 200 10.03 6.79 8.73
N MET A 201 10.00 6.50 10.03
CA MET A 201 11.10 5.82 10.73
C MET A 201 11.36 4.41 10.16
N ARG A 202 10.31 3.66 9.80
CA ARG A 202 10.47 2.35 9.13
C ARG A 202 11.15 2.48 7.77
N LEU A 203 10.90 3.57 7.04
CA LEU A 203 11.61 3.86 5.79
C LEU A 203 13.09 4.16 6.06
N VAL A 204 13.40 4.97 7.08
CA VAL A 204 14.79 5.21 7.52
C VAL A 204 15.49 3.89 7.80
N ASP A 205 14.90 3.04 8.64
CA ASP A 205 15.49 1.76 9.06
C ASP A 205 15.79 0.87 7.85
N LEU A 206 14.85 0.80 6.90
CA LEU A 206 15.07 0.09 5.64
C LEU A 206 16.26 0.66 4.86
N LEU A 207 16.35 1.98 4.72
CA LEU A 207 17.45 2.63 3.99
C LEU A 207 18.79 2.39 4.69
N LEU A 208 18.84 2.44 6.02
CA LEU A 208 20.04 2.11 6.80
C LEU A 208 20.46 0.65 6.56
N VAL A 209 19.54 -0.31 6.61
CA VAL A 209 19.84 -1.72 6.28
C VAL A 209 20.37 -1.85 4.85
N LEU A 210 19.74 -1.18 3.89
CA LEU A 210 20.16 -1.20 2.48
C LEU A 210 21.55 -0.58 2.27
N LEU A 211 21.92 0.45 3.04
CA LEU A 211 23.19 1.16 2.94
C LEU A 211 24.33 0.42 3.65
N PHE A 212 24.10 -0.08 4.85
CA PHE A 212 25.15 -0.64 5.71
C PHE A 212 25.31 -2.16 5.54
N GLU A 213 24.21 -2.90 5.41
CA GLU A 213 24.23 -4.37 5.29
C GLU A 213 24.04 -4.83 3.84
N GLY A 214 23.45 -3.98 3.01
CA GLY A 214 23.15 -4.25 1.62
C GLY A 214 21.89 -5.10 1.43
N ARG A 215 21.48 -5.30 0.17
CA ARG A 215 20.25 -6.02 -0.19
C ARG A 215 20.20 -7.48 0.25
N LYS A 216 21.36 -8.08 0.51
CA LYS A 216 21.46 -9.48 0.99
C LYS A 216 20.91 -9.64 2.40
N ALA A 217 20.84 -8.57 3.18
CA ALA A 217 20.24 -8.54 4.51
C ALA A 217 18.71 -8.47 4.49
N LEU A 218 18.10 -8.13 3.34
CA LEU A 218 16.66 -8.17 3.23
C LEU A 218 16.17 -9.62 3.42
N PRO A 219 15.05 -9.83 4.13
CA PRO A 219 14.40 -11.13 4.16
C PRO A 219 14.18 -11.57 2.71
N LYS A 220 14.65 -12.77 2.34
CA LYS A 220 14.42 -13.33 1.00
C LYS A 220 12.93 -13.32 0.75
N SER A 221 12.48 -12.42 -0.14
CA SER A 221 11.09 -12.34 -0.56
C SER A 221 10.69 -13.72 -1.06
N THR A 222 9.65 -14.32 -0.48
CA THR A 222 9.16 -15.67 -0.77
C THR A 222 8.49 -15.72 -2.15
N ALA A 223 9.27 -15.49 -3.20
CA ALA A 223 8.93 -15.74 -4.58
C ALA A 223 9.87 -16.85 -5.09
N GLY A 224 9.36 -18.09 -5.11
CA GLY A 224 9.92 -19.20 -5.88
C GLY A 224 11.33 -19.68 -5.50
N SER A 225 11.46 -20.45 -4.43
CA SER A 225 12.43 -21.55 -4.41
C SER A 225 12.05 -22.60 -3.37
N THR A 226 11.67 -23.77 -3.86
CA THR A 226 11.70 -25.03 -3.13
C THR A 226 13.16 -25.36 -2.79
N SER A 227 13.63 -24.92 -1.63
CA SER A 227 14.82 -25.52 -1.01
C SER A 227 14.58 -25.70 0.48
N ARG A 228 14.39 -26.96 0.87
CA ARG A 228 14.41 -27.41 2.26
C ARG A 228 15.78 -27.08 2.85
N ILE A 229 15.87 -26.26 3.89
CA ILE A 229 16.92 -26.43 4.91
C ILE A 229 16.37 -26.08 6.30
N PRO A 230 16.64 -26.88 7.35
CA PRO A 230 16.04 -26.78 8.68
C PRO A 230 16.81 -25.87 9.63
N GLY A 231 16.09 -25.29 10.60
CA GLY A 231 16.66 -24.95 11.92
C GLY A 231 17.18 -23.53 12.09
N LEU A 232 16.28 -22.60 12.42
CA LEU A 232 16.58 -21.59 13.42
C LEU A 232 15.36 -21.45 14.33
N ARG A 233 15.48 -22.05 15.52
CA ARG A 233 14.46 -22.00 16.57
C ARG A 233 14.30 -20.55 17.01
N ARG A 234 13.22 -19.90 16.58
CA ARG A 234 12.67 -18.76 17.31
C ARG A 234 11.69 -19.33 18.34
N LEU A 235 12.16 -19.34 19.58
CA LEU A 235 11.34 -19.48 20.77
C LEU A 235 10.18 -18.48 20.67
N ASP A 236 8.98 -18.88 21.12
CA ASP A 236 7.70 -18.14 21.11
C ASP A 236 6.75 -18.31 19.90
N SER A 237 6.58 -19.54 19.40
CA SER A 237 5.48 -19.84 18.44
C SER A 237 4.66 -21.10 18.80
N SER A 238 4.59 -21.45 20.09
CA SER A 238 3.72 -22.54 20.55
C SER A 238 2.34 -22.04 21.00
N GLY A 239 2.25 -20.87 21.64
CA GLY A 239 0.97 -20.31 22.11
C GLY A 239 0.09 -19.79 20.97
N GLU A 240 0.70 -19.17 19.97
CA GLU A 240 -0.02 -18.50 18.88
C GLU A 240 -0.66 -19.50 17.88
N ARG A 241 -0.05 -20.68 17.70
CA ARG A 241 -0.66 -21.79 16.95
C ARG A 241 -1.83 -22.44 17.68
N SER A 242 -1.72 -22.63 19.00
CA SER A 242 -2.80 -23.19 19.83
C SER A 242 -4.01 -22.28 19.87
N HIS A 243 -3.79 -20.97 19.98
CA HIS A 243 -4.87 -19.99 19.99
C HIS A 243 -5.62 -19.93 18.66
N ARG A 244 -4.89 -20.06 17.54
CA ARG A 244 -5.47 -20.08 16.19
C ARG A 244 -6.30 -21.35 15.94
N GLN A 245 -5.84 -22.51 16.42
CA GLN A 245 -6.59 -23.77 16.34
C GLN A 245 -7.89 -23.71 17.15
N LEU A 246 -7.89 -23.14 18.35
CA LEU A 246 -9.11 -22.95 19.15
C LEU A 246 -10.11 -22.04 18.44
N ILE A 247 -9.66 -20.95 17.83
CA ILE A 247 -10.51 -20.02 17.06
C ILE A 247 -11.17 -20.74 15.88
N ASP A 248 -10.42 -21.60 15.17
CA ASP A 248 -10.95 -22.33 14.02
C ASP A 248 -11.94 -23.43 14.45
N CYS A 249 -11.73 -24.11 15.58
CA CYS A 249 -12.67 -25.09 16.13
C CYS A 249 -13.99 -24.45 16.59
N ILE A 250 -13.92 -23.25 17.21
CA ILE A 250 -15.12 -22.48 17.57
C ILE A 250 -15.89 -22.06 16.31
N ARG A 251 -15.17 -21.64 15.26
CA ARG A 251 -15.79 -21.20 14.00
C ARG A 251 -16.41 -22.36 13.23
N SER A 252 -15.83 -23.55 13.27
CA SER A 252 -16.38 -24.77 12.65
C SER A 252 -17.50 -25.42 13.47
N LYS A 253 -17.74 -24.96 14.71
CA LYS A 253 -18.69 -25.56 15.68
C LYS A 253 -18.42 -27.05 15.94
N ASP A 254 -17.17 -27.46 15.82
CA ASP A 254 -16.74 -28.84 16.07
C ASP A 254 -16.37 -28.97 17.56
N THR A 255 -17.35 -29.39 18.35
CA THR A 255 -17.22 -29.44 19.82
C THR A 255 -16.21 -30.48 20.29
N ASP A 256 -16.04 -31.58 19.54
CA ASP A 256 -15.14 -32.67 19.93
C ASP A 256 -13.68 -32.27 19.67
N ALA A 257 -13.41 -31.63 18.52
CA ALA A 257 -12.09 -31.07 18.21
C ALA A 257 -11.69 -29.93 19.16
N LEU A 258 -12.66 -29.14 19.63
CA LEU A 258 -12.44 -28.06 20.59
C LEU A 258 -12.04 -28.59 21.97
N ILE A 259 -12.69 -29.66 22.45
CA ILE A 259 -12.39 -30.29 23.75
C ILE A 259 -10.97 -30.87 23.73
N ASP A 260 -10.59 -31.57 22.65
CA ASP A 260 -9.27 -32.19 22.53
C ASP A 260 -8.13 -31.14 22.46
N ALA A 261 -8.38 -30.00 21.80
CA ALA A 261 -7.45 -28.88 21.76
C ALA A 261 -7.23 -28.22 23.14
N ILE A 262 -8.25 -28.21 23.99
CA ILE A 262 -8.19 -27.67 25.37
C ILE A 262 -7.41 -28.63 26.29
N ASP A 263 -7.70 -29.94 26.23
CA ASP A 263 -7.04 -30.95 27.06
C ASP A 263 -5.55 -31.11 26.72
N THR A 264 -5.18 -30.85 25.48
CA THR A 264 -3.78 -30.86 25.03
C THR A 264 -3.01 -29.61 25.49
N GLY A 265 -3.70 -28.47 25.66
CA GLY A 265 -3.13 -27.21 26.14
C GLY A 265 -2.96 -27.13 27.68
N GLY A 266 -3.81 -27.82 28.45
CA GLY A 266 -3.83 -27.77 29.92
C GLY A 266 -2.72 -28.54 30.65
N LYS A 267 -1.99 -29.43 29.97
CA LYS A 267 -0.97 -30.30 30.60
C LYS A 267 0.41 -29.64 30.87
N LYS A 268 0.55 -28.31 30.72
CA LYS A 268 1.83 -27.60 30.97
C LYS A 268 1.87 -26.71 32.21
N THR A 269 0.75 -26.55 32.93
CA THR A 269 0.70 -25.77 34.18
C THR A 269 0.60 -26.67 35.40
N ASP A 270 1.46 -27.68 35.49
CA ASP A 270 1.81 -28.27 36.78
C ASP A 270 3.21 -28.87 36.74
N ARG A 271 4.20 -28.07 37.13
CA ARG A 271 5.43 -28.51 37.82
C ARG A 271 6.35 -27.32 38.13
N GLY A 272 6.47 -27.01 39.42
CA GLY A 272 7.76 -26.61 40.01
C GLY A 272 7.87 -25.17 40.53
N TYR A 273 7.26 -24.88 41.68
CA TYR A 273 7.97 -24.14 42.73
C TYR A 273 8.27 -25.14 43.85
N GLY A 274 9.57 -25.31 44.13
CA GLY A 274 10.03 -25.77 45.43
C GLY A 274 10.05 -24.60 46.42
#